data_AF-A0A1I4T5K0-F1
#
_entry.id   AF-A0A1I4T5K0-F1
#
_cell.length_a   1.000
_cell.length_b   1.000
_cell.length_c   1.000
_cell.angle_alpha   90.00
_cell.angle_beta   90.00
_cell.angle_gamma   90.00
#
_symmetry.space_group_name_H-M   'P 1'
#
loop_
_entity.id
_entity.type
_entity.pdbx_description
1 polymer ?
#
loop_
_entity_poly.entity_id
_entity_poly.type
_entity_poly.pdbx_seq_one_letter_code
_entity_poly.pdbx_strand_id
1 'polypeptide(L)'
;MDISEVLQEAAQNGEVLTIAYHGGSQPGAKRQIAPIKVKDDKLRARCFSSESVKVFRIDKIEILEGDAAESYTAPTPSPKFKDIEDLVAHHLENFKKKGWTVDVSEESLLLFDHFKNGKPRKTPALSLFYEKYTSELYWDGEEDSDFACVEREKPWSVSARRKIFSAFKHFHKAADRFLTLESQSSPHPKE
;
A
#
# COMPACT_ATOMS: atom_id res chain seq x y z
N MET A 1 -31.54 -6.84 22.27
CA MET A 1 -31.19 -6.38 20.93
C MET A 1 -29.91 -7.09 20.53
N ASP A 2 -29.88 -7.73 19.37
CA ASP A 2 -28.65 -8.36 18.89
C ASP A 2 -27.64 -7.28 18.49
N ILE A 3 -26.35 -7.47 18.79
CA ILE A 3 -25.30 -6.53 18.36
C ILE A 3 -25.36 -6.35 16.84
N SER A 4 -25.67 -7.40 16.08
CA SER A 4 -25.79 -7.31 14.62
C SER A 4 -26.87 -6.32 14.18
N GLU A 5 -27.99 -6.24 14.90
CA GLU A 5 -29.09 -5.31 14.63
C GLU A 5 -28.65 -3.87 14.89
N VAL A 6 -28.02 -3.62 16.06
CA VAL A 6 -27.48 -2.29 16.41
C VAL A 6 -26.49 -1.80 15.36
N LEU A 7 -25.58 -2.69 14.92
CA LEU A 7 -24.59 -2.36 13.89
C LEU A 7 -25.22 -2.09 12.52
N GLN A 8 -26.33 -2.76 12.19
CA GLN A 8 -27.07 -2.52 10.94
C GLN A 8 -27.79 -1.17 10.97
N GLU A 9 -28.47 -0.85 12.07
CA GLU A 9 -29.14 0.44 12.25
C GLU A 9 -28.14 1.60 12.20
N ALA A 10 -27.02 1.48 12.91
CA ALA A 10 -25.96 2.47 12.87
C ALA A 10 -25.38 2.64 11.45
N ALA A 11 -25.25 1.56 10.68
CA ALA A 11 -24.81 1.63 9.28
C ALA A 11 -25.81 2.36 8.37
N GLN A 12 -27.12 2.25 8.64
CA GLN A 12 -28.17 2.94 7.90
C GLN A 12 -28.22 4.43 8.26
N ASN A 13 -28.07 4.75 9.55
CA ASN A 13 -28.18 6.11 10.06
C ASN A 13 -26.87 6.91 9.93
N GLY A 14 -25.76 6.26 9.58
CA GLY A 14 -24.44 6.88 9.54
C GLY A 14 -23.88 7.21 10.93
N GLU A 15 -24.34 6.49 11.95
CA GLU A 15 -23.95 6.71 13.34
C GLU A 15 -22.51 6.22 13.60
N VAL A 16 -21.78 6.96 14.44
CA VAL A 16 -20.45 6.57 14.90
C VAL A 16 -20.58 5.87 16.23
N LEU A 17 -20.09 4.64 16.31
CA LEU A 17 -20.11 3.83 17.51
C LEU A 17 -18.73 3.77 18.16
N THR A 18 -18.71 3.73 19.48
CA THR A 18 -17.52 3.40 20.26
C THR A 18 -17.59 1.91 20.64
N ILE A 19 -16.58 1.14 20.23
CA ILE A 19 -16.49 -0.29 20.51
C ILE A 19 -15.20 -0.63 21.24
N ALA A 20 -15.23 -1.62 22.13
CA ALA A 20 -14.06 -2.42 22.47
C ALA A 20 -13.98 -3.60 21.49
N TYR A 21 -12.82 -3.77 20.84
CA TYR A 21 -12.61 -4.89 19.93
C TYR A 21 -11.64 -5.91 20.54
N HIS A 22 -12.13 -7.10 20.87
CA HIS A 22 -11.38 -8.18 21.53
C HIS A 22 -10.56 -9.03 20.55
N GLY A 23 -10.19 -8.47 19.40
CA GLY A 23 -9.39 -9.12 18.38
C GLY A 23 -8.18 -8.31 17.93
N GLY A 24 -7.21 -9.00 17.33
CA GLY A 24 -6.01 -8.36 16.79
C GLY A 24 -4.93 -8.10 17.85
N SER A 25 -4.08 -7.10 17.59
CA SER A 25 -2.87 -6.82 18.39
C SER A 25 -3.10 -5.99 19.65
N GLN A 26 -4.26 -5.34 19.77
CA GLN A 26 -4.69 -4.59 20.97
C GLN A 26 -6.13 -4.98 21.31
N PRO A 27 -6.36 -6.18 21.87
CA PRO A 27 -7.68 -6.62 22.32
C PRO A 27 -8.22 -5.71 23.41
N GLY A 28 -9.51 -5.39 23.36
CA GLY A 28 -10.20 -4.56 24.36
C GLY A 28 -10.00 -3.05 24.19
N ALA A 29 -9.06 -2.63 23.33
CA ALA A 29 -8.85 -1.21 23.07
C ALA A 29 -10.04 -0.58 22.33
N LYS A 30 -10.38 0.65 22.72
CA LYS A 30 -11.51 1.39 22.18
C LYS A 30 -11.27 1.84 20.75
N ARG A 31 -12.30 1.73 19.92
CA ARG A 31 -12.28 2.23 18.56
C ARG A 31 -13.56 3.00 18.30
N GLN A 32 -13.41 4.21 17.80
CA GLN A 32 -14.51 4.87 17.11
C GLN A 32 -14.59 4.30 15.70
N ILE A 33 -15.77 3.82 15.34
CA ILE A 33 -16.05 3.24 14.04
C ILE A 33 -17.33 3.82 13.45
N ALA A 34 -17.35 4.02 12.15
CA ALA A 34 -18.59 4.21 11.40
C ALA A 34 -18.89 2.90 10.65
N PRO A 35 -19.91 2.13 11.08
CA PRO A 35 -20.39 0.95 10.37
C PRO A 35 -20.71 1.27 8.90
N ILE A 36 -20.34 0.38 7.99
CA ILE A 36 -20.62 0.52 6.55
C ILE A 36 -21.54 -0.61 6.09
N LYS A 37 -21.24 -1.85 6.50
CA LYS A 37 -22.01 -3.01 6.09
C LYS A 37 -21.80 -4.16 7.07
N VAL A 38 -22.90 -4.76 7.51
CA VAL A 38 -22.91 -6.04 8.20
C VAL A 38 -23.20 -7.14 7.18
N LYS A 39 -22.41 -8.21 7.18
CA LYS A 39 -22.66 -9.41 6.38
C LYS A 39 -22.11 -10.62 7.10
N ASP A 40 -22.94 -11.65 7.26
CA ASP A 40 -22.60 -12.87 7.99
C ASP A 40 -22.12 -12.53 9.42
N ASP A 41 -20.95 -13.03 9.84
CA ASP A 41 -20.31 -12.76 11.13
C ASP A 41 -19.39 -11.53 11.13
N LYS A 42 -19.47 -10.68 10.10
CA LYS A 42 -18.52 -9.60 9.84
C LYS A 42 -19.16 -8.23 9.71
N LEU A 43 -18.49 -7.25 10.29
CA LEU A 43 -18.76 -5.83 10.13
C LEU A 43 -17.64 -5.19 9.31
N ARG A 44 -17.98 -4.58 8.18
CA ARG A 44 -17.10 -3.63 7.49
C ARG A 44 -17.39 -2.23 8.03
N ALA A 45 -16.37 -1.54 8.53
CA ALA A 45 -16.51 -0.21 9.12
C ALA A 45 -15.28 0.67 8.86
N ARG A 46 -15.48 1.98 8.81
CA ARG A 46 -14.37 2.95 8.84
C ARG A 46 -13.92 3.11 10.29
N CYS A 47 -12.65 2.88 10.57
CA CYS A 47 -12.07 3.02 11.91
C CYS A 47 -11.29 4.33 12.00
N PHE A 48 -11.76 5.27 12.82
CA PHE A 48 -11.20 6.62 12.92
C PHE A 48 -9.77 6.61 13.48
N SER A 49 -9.49 5.78 14.48
CA SER A 49 -8.15 5.61 15.07
C SER A 49 -7.07 5.15 14.08
N SER A 50 -7.45 4.66 12.90
CA SER A 50 -6.52 4.15 11.88
C SER A 50 -6.79 4.73 10.49
N GLU A 51 -7.73 5.67 10.39
CA GLU A 51 -8.18 6.33 9.16
C GLU A 51 -8.44 5.39 7.97
N SER A 52 -8.85 4.15 8.23
CA SER A 52 -8.98 3.10 7.21
C SER A 52 -10.24 2.27 7.39
N VAL A 53 -10.71 1.68 6.29
CA VAL A 53 -11.81 0.70 6.33
C VAL A 53 -11.26 -0.66 6.74
N LYS A 54 -11.85 -1.25 7.78
CA LYS A 54 -11.47 -2.56 8.32
C LYS A 54 -12.68 -3.49 8.37
N VAL A 55 -12.39 -4.77 8.50
CA VAL A 55 -13.39 -5.81 8.76
C VAL A 55 -13.18 -6.31 10.19
N PHE A 56 -14.23 -6.27 10.98
CA PHE A 56 -14.30 -6.75 12.35
C PHE A 56 -15.18 -7.99 12.38
N ARG A 57 -14.86 -8.94 13.26
CA ARG A 57 -15.78 -10.04 13.57
C ARG A 57 -16.74 -9.60 14.66
N ILE A 58 -18.03 -9.84 14.45
CA ILE A 58 -19.10 -9.37 15.34
C ILE A 58 -18.99 -10.02 16.72
N ASP A 59 -18.62 -11.30 16.77
CA ASP A 59 -18.39 -12.08 18.00
C ASP A 59 -17.27 -11.53 18.91
N LYS A 60 -16.49 -10.55 18.43
CA LYS A 60 -15.41 -9.88 19.17
C LYS A 60 -15.68 -8.40 19.42
N ILE A 61 -16.88 -7.92 19.11
CA ILE A 61 -17.28 -6.52 19.34
C ILE A 61 -18.04 -6.44 20.64
N GLU A 62 -17.65 -5.48 21.46
CA GLU A 62 -18.42 -5.01 22.60
C GLU A 62 -18.72 -3.52 22.37
N ILE A 63 -20.00 -3.14 22.35
CA ILE A 63 -20.41 -1.74 22.18
C ILE A 63 -20.33 -1.08 23.56
N LEU A 64 -19.63 0.05 23.64
CA LEU A 64 -19.40 0.74 24.91
C LEU A 64 -20.29 1.97 25.03
N GLU A 65 -21.01 2.05 26.13
CA GLU A 65 -21.68 3.27 26.58
C GLU A 65 -20.77 3.99 27.58
N GLY A 66 -19.92 4.91 27.09
CA GLY A 66 -19.09 5.80 27.93
C GLY A 66 -17.57 5.66 27.85
N ASP A 67 -16.86 6.41 28.70
CA ASP A 67 -15.43 6.73 28.51
C ASP A 67 -14.40 5.79 29.18
N ALA A 68 -14.82 4.68 29.79
CA ALA A 68 -14.01 3.87 30.71
C ALA A 68 -12.89 2.93 30.17
N ALA A 69 -12.43 3.03 28.91
CA ALA A 69 -11.38 2.15 28.36
C ALA A 69 -10.38 2.92 27.48
N GLU A 70 -9.18 2.36 27.34
CA GLU A 70 -8.06 2.98 26.63
C GLU A 70 -8.28 3.02 25.11
N SER A 71 -7.93 4.14 24.48
CA SER A 71 -8.06 4.34 23.03
C SER A 71 -7.09 3.48 22.24
N TYR A 72 -7.60 2.79 21.23
CA TYR A 72 -6.78 2.06 20.26
C TYR A 72 -5.83 3.01 19.56
N THR A 73 -4.55 2.66 19.60
CA THR A 73 -3.50 3.34 18.85
C THR A 73 -3.15 2.49 17.65
N ALA A 74 -3.44 2.95 16.43
CA ALA A 74 -3.01 2.24 15.24
C ALA A 74 -1.48 2.07 15.29
N PRO A 75 -0.94 0.84 15.17
CA PRO A 75 0.49 0.68 15.04
C PRO A 75 0.91 1.41 13.76
N THR A 76 1.73 2.44 13.92
CA THR A 76 2.41 3.07 12.79
C THR A 76 3.31 1.98 12.20
N PRO A 77 3.11 1.57 10.92
CA PRO A 77 4.08 0.69 10.30
C PRO A 77 5.38 1.47 10.23
N SER A 78 6.35 1.10 11.07
CA SER A 78 7.70 1.63 10.98
C SER A 78 8.19 1.29 9.57
N PRO A 79 8.49 2.30 8.73
CA PRO A 79 8.98 2.04 7.39
C PRO A 79 10.28 1.25 7.54
N LYS A 80 10.32 0.04 6.95
CA LYS A 80 11.49 -0.84 7.01
C LYS A 80 12.73 -0.20 6.38
N PHE A 81 12.48 0.62 5.36
CA PHE A 81 13.49 1.35 4.61
C PHE A 81 13.07 2.80 4.52
N LYS A 82 14.03 3.71 4.69
CA LYS A 82 13.79 5.15 4.62
C LYS A 82 13.62 5.62 3.17
N ASP A 83 14.49 5.17 2.28
CA ASP A 83 14.62 5.61 0.89
C ASP A 83 15.23 4.50 0.01
N ILE A 84 15.43 4.79 -1.29
CA ILE A 84 16.00 3.84 -2.26
C ILE A 84 17.40 3.40 -1.83
N GLU A 85 18.23 4.32 -1.36
CA GLU A 85 19.60 4.04 -0.95
C GLU A 85 19.63 2.99 0.18
N ASP A 86 18.80 3.19 1.19
CA ASP A 86 18.65 2.27 2.32
C ASP A 86 18.15 0.88 1.87
N LEU A 87 17.16 0.83 0.97
CA LEU A 87 16.67 -0.43 0.40
C LEU A 87 17.77 -1.17 -0.36
N VAL A 88 18.54 -0.45 -1.19
CA VAL A 88 19.63 -1.02 -1.98
C VAL A 88 20.74 -1.52 -1.07
N ALA A 89 21.14 -0.76 -0.06
CA ALA A 89 22.17 -1.17 0.91
C ALA A 89 21.83 -2.52 1.56
N HIS A 90 20.55 -2.77 1.86
CA HIS A 90 20.09 -4.02 2.48
C HIS A 90 19.93 -5.19 1.49
N HIS A 91 19.73 -4.95 0.20
CA HIS A 91 19.35 -6.00 -0.76
C HIS A 91 20.27 -6.15 -1.98
N LEU A 92 21.25 -5.28 -2.19
CA LEU A 92 22.12 -5.26 -3.37
C LEU A 92 22.84 -6.60 -3.58
N GLU A 93 23.45 -7.15 -2.53
CA GLU A 93 24.15 -8.43 -2.61
C GLU A 93 23.21 -9.57 -2.96
N ASN A 94 22.01 -9.59 -2.39
CA ASN A 94 21.00 -10.59 -2.69
C ASN A 94 20.51 -10.49 -4.14
N PHE A 95 20.31 -9.28 -4.66
CA PHE A 95 19.94 -9.08 -6.06
C PHE A 95 21.03 -9.58 -7.01
N LYS A 96 22.30 -9.21 -6.76
CA LYS A 96 23.43 -9.67 -7.56
C LYS A 96 23.60 -11.19 -7.49
N LYS A 97 23.47 -11.78 -6.30
CA LYS A 97 23.55 -13.24 -6.08
C LYS A 97 22.47 -14.00 -6.86
N LYS A 98 21.27 -13.43 -6.97
CA LYS A 98 20.19 -13.99 -7.80
C LYS A 98 20.46 -13.88 -9.31
N GLY A 99 21.41 -13.06 -9.74
CA GLY A 99 21.75 -12.85 -11.15
C GLY A 99 21.15 -11.60 -11.78
N TRP A 100 20.63 -10.67 -10.97
CA TRP A 100 20.17 -9.37 -11.45
C TRP A 100 21.36 -8.45 -11.76
N THR A 101 21.26 -7.72 -12.87
CA THR A 101 22.01 -6.47 -13.01
C THR A 101 21.20 -5.35 -12.39
N VAL A 102 21.80 -4.63 -11.44
CA VAL A 102 21.16 -3.58 -10.66
C VAL A 102 21.66 -2.23 -11.13
N ASP A 103 20.75 -1.33 -11.47
CA ASP A 103 21.03 0.07 -11.79
C ASP A 103 20.28 0.94 -10.79
N VAL A 104 20.97 1.91 -10.20
CA VAL A 104 20.48 2.69 -9.06
C VAL A 104 20.79 4.16 -9.29
N SER A 105 19.79 5.00 -9.09
CA SER A 105 19.93 6.45 -8.98
C SER A 105 19.19 6.93 -7.73
N GLU A 106 19.27 8.23 -7.44
CA GLU A 106 18.52 8.85 -6.34
C GLU A 106 17.01 8.65 -6.50
N GLU A 107 16.53 8.63 -7.73
CA GLU A 107 15.10 8.55 -8.06
C GLU A 107 14.66 7.16 -8.54
N SER A 108 15.57 6.22 -8.77
CA SER A 108 15.19 4.93 -9.33
C SER A 108 16.04 3.74 -8.89
N LEU A 109 15.40 2.58 -8.89
CA LEU A 109 16.03 1.28 -8.74
C LEU A 109 15.48 0.36 -9.85
N LEU A 110 16.38 -0.08 -10.73
CA LEU A 110 16.06 -0.91 -11.88
C LEU A 110 16.79 -2.25 -11.78
N LEU A 111 16.06 -3.34 -11.98
CA LEU A 111 16.61 -4.69 -12.08
C LEU A 111 16.47 -5.21 -13.51
N PHE A 112 17.59 -5.62 -14.08
CA PHE A 112 17.68 -6.18 -15.42
C PHE A 112 17.97 -7.68 -15.35
N ASP A 113 17.15 -8.45 -16.06
CA ASP A 113 17.42 -9.85 -16.40
C ASP A 113 18.26 -9.93 -17.68
N HIS A 114 18.78 -11.13 -17.91
CA HIS A 114 19.63 -11.43 -19.07
C HIS A 114 18.88 -12.30 -20.08
N PHE A 115 19.29 -12.22 -21.34
CA PHE A 115 18.98 -13.25 -22.32
C PHE A 115 19.78 -14.53 -22.01
N LYS A 116 19.40 -15.67 -22.64
CA LYS A 116 20.13 -16.94 -22.50
C LYS A 116 21.62 -16.85 -22.89
N ASN A 117 21.99 -15.86 -23.68
CA ASN A 117 23.38 -15.59 -24.09
C ASN A 117 24.14 -14.68 -23.11
N GLY A 118 23.61 -14.44 -21.90
CA GLY A 118 24.22 -13.62 -20.86
C GLY A 118 24.19 -12.10 -21.11
N LYS A 119 23.66 -11.63 -22.25
CA LYS A 119 23.55 -10.18 -22.52
C LYS A 119 22.38 -9.58 -21.72
N PRO A 120 22.57 -8.42 -21.06
CA PRO A 120 21.49 -7.76 -20.36
C PRO A 120 20.45 -7.27 -21.36
N ARG A 121 19.18 -7.30 -20.95
CA ARG A 121 18.10 -6.72 -21.75
C ARG A 121 18.11 -5.20 -21.63
N LYS A 122 17.65 -4.50 -22.67
CA LYS A 122 17.57 -3.03 -22.68
C LYS A 122 16.48 -2.47 -21.76
N THR A 123 15.36 -3.18 -21.63
CA THR A 123 14.27 -2.79 -20.76
C THR A 123 14.49 -3.45 -19.40
N PRO A 124 14.27 -2.78 -18.26
CA PRO A 124 14.28 -3.45 -16.97
C PRO A 124 13.20 -4.54 -16.88
N ALA A 125 13.45 -5.56 -16.06
CA ALA A 125 12.45 -6.56 -15.70
C ALA A 125 11.56 -6.06 -14.54
N LEU A 126 12.15 -5.29 -13.63
CA LEU A 126 11.48 -4.66 -12.50
C LEU A 126 12.04 -3.26 -12.29
N SER A 127 11.17 -2.29 -12.05
CA SER A 127 11.54 -0.90 -11.82
C SER A 127 10.77 -0.34 -10.64
N LEU A 128 11.48 0.39 -9.78
CA LEU A 128 10.94 1.30 -8.78
C LEU A 128 11.46 2.69 -9.14
N PHE A 129 10.59 3.68 -9.25
CA PHE A 129 11.02 5.04 -9.52
C PHE A 129 10.13 6.08 -8.84
N TYR A 130 10.72 7.23 -8.56
CA TYR A 130 10.08 8.42 -8.07
C TYR A 130 9.94 9.42 -9.21
N GLU A 131 8.71 9.89 -9.43
CA GLU A 131 8.40 10.92 -10.42
C GLU A 131 7.46 11.92 -9.75
N LYS A 132 7.98 13.11 -9.39
CA LYS A 132 7.17 14.11 -8.68
C LYS A 132 6.14 14.78 -9.59
N TYR A 133 6.53 15.07 -10.82
CA TYR A 133 5.72 15.80 -11.78
C TYR A 133 5.46 14.95 -13.03
N THR A 134 4.30 15.11 -13.64
CA THR A 134 3.98 14.50 -14.93
C THR A 134 3.39 15.56 -15.87
N SER A 135 3.53 15.33 -17.17
CA SER A 135 2.95 16.21 -18.19
C SER A 135 1.60 15.64 -18.60
N GLU A 136 0.54 16.35 -18.29
CA GLU A 136 -0.81 16.02 -18.76
C GLU A 136 -1.16 16.91 -19.95
N LEU A 137 -1.68 16.28 -21.01
CA LEU A 137 -2.24 17.00 -22.15
C LEU A 137 -3.59 17.56 -21.73
N TYR A 138 -3.75 18.88 -21.80
CA TYR A 138 -5.06 19.50 -21.63
C TYR A 138 -5.47 20.16 -22.95
N TRP A 139 -6.76 20.08 -23.23
CA TRP A 139 -7.38 20.73 -24.37
C TRP A 139 -8.16 21.92 -23.83
N ASP A 140 -7.79 23.13 -24.25
CA ASP A 140 -8.39 24.38 -23.79
C ASP A 140 -9.53 24.88 -24.68
N GLY A 141 -9.81 24.20 -25.79
CA GLY A 141 -10.87 24.55 -26.72
C GLY A 141 -10.38 25.12 -28.06
N GLU A 142 -9.08 25.40 -28.22
CA GLU A 142 -8.48 25.84 -29.48
C GLU A 142 -7.89 24.65 -30.28
N GLU A 143 -7.42 24.89 -31.51
CA GLU A 143 -6.87 23.84 -32.39
C GLU A 143 -5.56 23.21 -31.84
N ASP A 144 -4.91 23.87 -30.89
CA ASP A 144 -3.66 23.39 -30.28
C ASP A 144 -3.91 22.70 -28.94
N SER A 145 -3.13 21.64 -28.68
CA SER A 145 -3.13 20.95 -27.38
C SER A 145 -1.89 21.34 -26.61
N ASP A 146 -2.08 21.81 -25.38
CA ASP A 146 -0.98 22.22 -24.49
C ASP A 146 -0.68 21.14 -23.44
N PHE A 147 0.55 21.18 -22.91
CA PHE A 147 0.99 20.31 -21.82
C PHE A 147 1.07 21.09 -20.51
N ALA A 148 0.34 20.65 -19.49
CA ALA A 148 0.49 21.14 -18.12
C ALA A 148 1.42 20.23 -17.33
N CYS A 149 2.37 20.82 -16.61
CA CYS A 149 3.17 20.13 -15.60
C CYS A 149 2.36 20.04 -14.31
N VAL A 150 1.95 18.84 -13.91
CA VAL A 150 1.13 18.60 -12.72
C VAL A 150 1.87 17.74 -11.71
N GLU A 151 1.70 18.04 -10.41
CA GLU A 151 2.27 17.23 -9.32
C GLU A 151 1.47 15.95 -9.12
N ARG A 152 2.16 14.80 -9.05
CA ARG A 152 1.52 13.50 -8.90
C ARG A 152 1.09 13.27 -7.45
N GLU A 153 -0.18 12.91 -7.24
CA GLU A 153 -0.65 12.43 -5.92
C GLU A 153 0.07 11.17 -5.43
N LYS A 154 0.56 10.36 -6.38
CA LYS A 154 1.26 9.08 -6.17
C LYS A 154 2.56 9.09 -6.96
N PRO A 155 3.63 9.71 -6.42
CA PRO A 155 4.86 9.91 -7.17
C PRO A 155 5.74 8.65 -7.23
N TRP A 156 5.48 7.65 -6.38
CA TRP A 156 6.23 6.40 -6.40
C TRP A 156 5.57 5.39 -7.33
N SER A 157 6.33 4.83 -8.26
CA SER A 157 5.83 3.87 -9.23
C SER A 157 6.64 2.58 -9.21
N VAL A 158 5.94 1.44 -9.26
CA VAL A 158 6.54 0.12 -9.40
C VAL A 158 5.99 -0.53 -10.67
N SER A 159 6.87 -0.99 -11.53
CA SER A 159 6.50 -1.71 -12.75
C SER A 159 7.31 -2.99 -12.89
N ALA A 160 6.67 -4.03 -13.42
CA ALA A 160 7.33 -5.29 -13.77
C ALA A 160 6.99 -5.64 -15.21
N ARG A 161 7.97 -6.16 -15.96
CA ARG A 161 7.79 -6.49 -17.37
C ARG A 161 6.66 -7.52 -17.52
N ARG A 162 5.68 -7.22 -18.39
CA ARG A 162 4.46 -8.03 -18.63
C ARG A 162 3.50 -8.15 -17.44
N LYS A 163 3.69 -7.36 -16.38
CA LYS A 163 2.82 -7.29 -15.19
C LYS A 163 2.26 -5.88 -15.03
N ILE A 164 1.44 -5.73 -13.98
CA ILE A 164 0.72 -4.52 -13.61
C ILE A 164 1.67 -3.41 -13.17
N PHE A 165 1.41 -2.19 -13.65
CA PHE A 165 1.95 -0.93 -13.12
C PHE A 165 1.19 -0.54 -11.84
N SER A 166 1.90 -0.15 -10.79
CA SER A 166 1.28 0.28 -9.52
C SER A 166 1.93 1.56 -9.02
N ALA A 167 1.11 2.57 -8.72
CA ALA A 167 1.54 3.85 -8.16
C ALA A 167 1.16 3.98 -6.68
N PHE A 168 2.03 4.60 -5.90
CA PHE A 168 1.94 4.72 -4.45
C PHE A 168 2.25 6.15 -3.99
N LYS A 169 1.59 6.56 -2.89
CA LYS A 169 1.87 7.84 -2.24
C LYS A 169 3.15 7.81 -1.40
N HIS A 170 3.48 6.66 -0.81
CA HIS A 170 4.58 6.51 0.13
C HIS A 170 5.60 5.47 -0.35
N PHE A 171 6.89 5.78 -0.15
CA PHE A 171 8.02 4.93 -0.52
C PHE A 171 7.92 3.51 0.04
N HIS A 172 7.68 3.35 1.34
CA HIS A 172 7.67 2.02 1.98
C HIS A 172 6.66 1.05 1.34
N LYS A 173 5.51 1.54 0.85
CA LYS A 173 4.53 0.71 0.12
C LYS A 173 5.05 0.30 -1.25
N ALA A 174 5.72 1.21 -1.95
CA ALA A 174 6.35 0.92 -3.23
C ALA A 174 7.51 -0.08 -3.05
N ALA A 175 8.34 0.10 -2.03
CA ALA A 175 9.41 -0.82 -1.64
C ALA A 175 8.88 -2.24 -1.33
N ASP A 176 7.85 -2.36 -0.47
CA ASP A 176 7.22 -3.66 -0.16
C ASP A 176 6.69 -4.34 -1.43
N ARG A 177 6.05 -3.57 -2.32
CA ARG A 177 5.53 -4.09 -3.58
C ARG A 177 6.66 -4.56 -4.50
N PHE A 178 7.72 -3.77 -4.61
CA PHE A 178 8.89 -4.08 -5.41
C PHE A 178 9.55 -5.39 -4.95
N LEU A 179 9.82 -5.54 -3.65
CA LEU A 179 10.40 -6.77 -3.09
C LEU A 179 9.47 -7.99 -3.27
N THR A 180 8.17 -7.79 -3.15
CA THR A 180 7.18 -8.85 -3.44
C THR A 180 7.29 -9.31 -4.90
N LEU A 181 7.39 -8.38 -5.85
CA LEU A 181 7.53 -8.72 -7.27
C LEU A 181 8.89 -9.32 -7.61
N GLU A 182 9.97 -8.84 -6.97
CA GLU A 182 11.31 -9.41 -7.10
C GLU A 182 11.32 -10.87 -6.65
N SER A 183 10.75 -11.19 -5.48
CA SER A 183 10.71 -12.57 -4.98
C SER A 183 9.91 -13.54 -5.87
N GLN A 184 8.91 -13.03 -6.60
CA GLN A 184 8.11 -13.78 -7.55
C GLN A 184 8.76 -13.91 -8.93
N SER A 185 9.86 -13.20 -9.16
CA SER A 185 10.57 -13.17 -10.43
C SER A 185 11.93 -13.84 -10.26
N SER A 186 12.40 -14.56 -11.26
CA SER A 186 13.75 -15.12 -11.25
C SER A 186 14.45 -14.67 -12.52
N PRO A 187 15.58 -13.95 -12.42
CA PRO A 187 16.35 -13.63 -13.60
C PRO A 187 16.99 -14.91 -14.14
N HIS A 188 17.22 -14.98 -15.44
CA HIS A 188 18.11 -16.02 -15.95
C HIS A 188 19.52 -15.73 -15.41
N PRO A 189 20.14 -16.69 -14.70
CA PRO A 189 21.47 -16.50 -14.15
C PRO A 189 22.47 -16.24 -15.28
N LYS A 190 23.46 -15.40 -14.97
CA LYS A 190 24.62 -15.19 -15.82
C LYS A 190 25.51 -16.44 -15.68
N GLU A 191 25.61 -17.25 -16.73
CA GLU A 191 26.62 -18.33 -16.84
C GLU A 191 28.04 -17.75 -16.90
#